data_AF-A0A8J8MLQ5-F1
#
_entry.id   AF-A0A8J8MLQ5-F1
#
_cell.length_a   1.000
_cell.length_b   1.000
_cell.length_c   1.000
_cell.angle_alpha   90.00
_cell.angle_beta   90.00
_cell.angle_gamma   90.00
#
_symmetry.space_group_name_H-M   'P 1'
#
loop_
_entity.id
_entity.type
_entity.pdbx_description
1 polymer ?
#
loop_
_entity_poly.entity_id
_entity_poly.type
_entity_poly.pdbx_seq_one_letter_code
_entity_poly.pdbx_strand_id
1 'polypeptide(L)'
;MRTKRCRLRILLLICLLIFFAMNVGANLLISRYLPDEIKILVNEERNFLFNVPLNAQINGDDIKGVVTVNQEPVKENLMLDLQESFTIHSNKTGVIDVELKLFGILPIKRVRVDVIPDQKIVPVGRTIGVTVYTQGILVLGTGLVYGEDGKKHNPAKGKLYTGDYIKEVNGTPVTRKKELIEIIKENQGDEITFLVTRNGKDETVSITPVKTLENEAYRVGIWVRDDTQGIGTMTYMNLDKKTFGALGHGITDVDTKQLIHVGTGEVVNTMITTIKKGQNGSPGEISGIIVGGEGNSYGDIKKNTHNGIFGYISPDGLAQVPSDQVLPLGFRYDIKVGKAVIRSDVSGELKDYDIQIKKIYLGDEANKGMIIEVVDKELIQTTNGIIQGMSGSPIIQNGKLIGAVTHVFVQDSRKGYGAFIENMLIEEKDL
;
A
#
# COMPACT_ATOMS: atom_id res chain seq x y z
N MET A 1 39.90 -25.82 45.83
CA MET A 1 39.15 -24.53 45.79
C MET A 1 39.00 -23.92 44.38
N ARG A 2 40.03 -23.96 43.51
CA ARG A 2 39.97 -23.40 42.13
C ARG A 2 38.88 -24.00 41.23
N THR A 3 38.67 -25.32 41.27
CA THR A 3 37.68 -26.05 40.45
C THR A 3 36.22 -25.73 40.79
N LYS A 4 35.89 -25.53 42.07
CA LYS A 4 34.54 -25.10 42.50
C LYS A 4 34.22 -23.68 42.01
N ARG A 5 35.18 -22.76 42.08
CA ARG A 5 35.04 -21.39 41.55
C ARG A 5 34.89 -21.37 40.02
N CYS A 6 35.56 -22.26 39.31
CA CYS A 6 35.45 -22.39 37.85
C CYS A 6 34.07 -22.93 37.41
N ARG A 7 33.56 -23.98 38.09
CA ARG A 7 32.20 -24.49 37.86
C ARG A 7 31.11 -23.46 38.15
N LEU A 8 31.26 -22.67 39.22
CA LEU A 8 30.32 -21.59 39.54
C LEU A 8 30.31 -20.50 38.47
N ARG A 9 31.47 -20.13 37.92
CA ARG A 9 31.58 -19.15 36.81
C ARG A 9 30.93 -19.66 35.52
N ILE A 10 31.11 -20.94 35.20
CA ILE A 10 30.47 -21.56 34.02
C ILE A 10 28.94 -21.59 34.21
N LEU A 11 28.46 -21.98 35.39
CA LEU A 11 27.03 -21.97 35.70
C LEU A 11 26.42 -20.57 35.59
N LEU A 12 27.09 -19.55 36.14
CA LEU A 12 26.67 -18.15 36.01
C LEU A 12 26.61 -17.70 34.55
N LEU A 13 27.60 -18.08 33.73
CA LEU A 13 27.63 -17.75 32.31
C LEU A 13 26.47 -18.41 31.54
N ILE A 14 26.16 -19.67 31.85
CA ILE A 14 25.02 -20.40 31.27
C ILE A 14 23.71 -19.73 31.67
N CYS A 15 23.52 -19.39 32.95
CA CYS A 15 22.33 -18.68 33.41
C CYS A 15 22.17 -17.32 32.71
N LEU A 16 23.27 -16.60 32.49
CA LEU A 16 23.26 -15.30 31.82
C LEU A 16 22.93 -15.43 30.32
N LEU A 17 23.42 -16.47 29.65
CA LEU A 17 23.07 -16.80 28.26
C LEU A 17 21.60 -17.22 28.13
N ILE A 18 21.09 -18.03 29.04
CA ILE A 18 19.66 -18.42 29.06
C ILE A 18 18.80 -17.18 29.30
N PHE A 19 19.15 -16.34 30.27
CA PHE A 19 18.46 -15.09 30.53
C PHE A 19 18.46 -14.17 29.30
N PHE A 20 19.60 -14.05 28.61
CA PHE A 20 19.70 -13.27 27.38
C PHE A 20 18.81 -13.84 26.27
N ALA A 21 18.86 -15.16 26.04
CA ALA A 21 18.04 -15.84 25.03
C ALA A 21 16.54 -15.70 25.34
N MET A 22 16.14 -15.80 26.61
CA MET A 22 14.76 -15.58 27.05
C MET A 22 14.33 -14.13 26.84
N ASN A 23 15.17 -13.14 27.12
CA ASN A 23 14.86 -11.72 26.85
C ASN A 23 14.73 -11.45 25.36
N VAL A 24 15.62 -11.99 24.52
CA VAL A 24 15.52 -11.86 23.05
C VAL A 24 14.25 -12.52 22.54
N GLY A 25 13.94 -13.73 23.00
CA GLY A 25 12.70 -14.45 22.65
C GLY A 25 11.44 -13.71 23.10
N ALA A 26 11.43 -13.17 24.32
CA ALA A 26 10.34 -12.36 24.85
C ALA A 26 10.16 -11.07 24.03
N ASN A 27 11.24 -10.35 23.70
CA ASN A 27 11.19 -9.16 22.85
C ASN A 27 10.64 -9.47 21.45
N LEU A 28 11.06 -10.59 20.85
CA LEU A 28 10.54 -11.07 19.57
C LEU A 28 9.06 -11.45 19.62
N LEU A 29 8.59 -12.04 20.72
CA LEU A 29 7.19 -12.33 20.92
C LEU A 29 6.38 -11.05 21.15
N ILE A 30 6.84 -10.17 22.04
CA ILE A 30 6.17 -8.91 22.37
C ILE A 30 6.04 -8.02 21.14
N SER A 31 7.09 -7.90 20.32
CA SER A 31 7.04 -7.17 19.05
C SER A 31 6.05 -7.75 18.02
N ARG A 32 5.69 -9.04 18.13
CA ARG A 32 4.66 -9.65 17.29
C ARG A 32 3.24 -9.45 17.81
N TYR A 33 3.07 -9.30 19.13
CA TYR A 33 1.75 -9.16 19.76
C TYR A 33 1.34 -7.70 20.02
N LEU A 34 2.31 -6.82 20.24
CA LEU A 34 2.10 -5.39 20.47
C LEU A 34 2.77 -4.57 19.37
N PRO A 35 2.09 -3.55 18.81
CA PRO A 35 2.64 -2.73 17.74
C PRO A 35 3.67 -1.74 18.27
N ASP A 36 4.38 -1.09 17.36
CA ASP A 36 5.19 0.09 17.70
C ASP A 36 4.33 1.36 17.82
N GLU A 37 3.15 1.38 17.18
CA GLU A 37 2.23 2.52 17.19
C GLU A 37 0.76 2.06 17.39
N ILE A 38 0.00 2.82 18.19
CA ILE A 38 -1.44 2.69 18.38
C ILE A 38 -2.09 4.01 17.98
N LYS A 39 -3.13 3.97 17.14
CA LYS A 39 -3.88 5.15 16.73
C LYS A 39 -5.24 5.18 17.41
N ILE A 40 -5.63 6.35 17.90
CA ILE A 40 -6.96 6.62 18.46
C ILE A 40 -7.52 7.92 17.91
N LEU A 41 -8.85 7.99 17.77
CA LEU A 41 -9.53 9.22 17.33
C LEU A 41 -9.79 10.13 18.52
N VAL A 42 -9.67 11.44 18.30
CA VAL A 42 -10.07 12.45 19.28
C VAL A 42 -11.57 12.36 19.57
N ASN A 43 -11.96 12.57 20.84
CA ASN A 43 -13.32 12.47 21.36
C ASN A 43 -13.97 11.07 21.27
N GLU A 44 -13.20 10.03 20.98
CA GLU A 44 -13.65 8.64 21.04
C GLU A 44 -13.10 7.97 22.32
N GLU A 45 -13.96 7.36 23.12
CA GLU A 45 -13.53 6.48 24.21
C GLU A 45 -13.27 5.07 23.66
N ARG A 46 -12.09 4.54 23.94
CA ARG A 46 -11.59 3.27 23.41
C ARG A 46 -11.28 2.30 24.53
N ASN A 47 -11.87 1.11 24.49
CA ASN A 47 -11.50 0.01 25.39
C ASN A 47 -10.38 -0.84 24.78
N PHE A 48 -9.33 -1.10 25.55
CA PHE A 48 -8.23 -1.97 25.19
C PHE A 48 -8.17 -3.17 26.14
N LEU A 49 -7.89 -4.34 25.57
CA LEU A 49 -7.58 -5.57 26.30
C LEU A 49 -6.47 -6.31 25.54
N PHE A 50 -5.24 -6.17 26.01
CA PHE A 50 -4.08 -6.81 25.39
C PHE A 50 -3.84 -8.22 25.92
N ASN A 51 -4.23 -8.50 27.16
CA ASN A 51 -4.07 -9.80 27.82
C ASN A 51 -2.61 -10.29 27.82
N VAL A 52 -1.68 -9.39 28.17
CA VAL A 52 -0.24 -9.64 28.22
C VAL A 52 0.33 -9.25 29.59
N PRO A 53 1.29 -10.01 30.15
CA PRO A 53 1.84 -9.77 31.49
C PRO A 53 2.87 -8.63 31.50
N LEU A 54 2.46 -7.46 31.04
CA LEU A 54 3.28 -6.25 30.95
C LEU A 54 2.54 -5.07 31.59
N ASN A 55 3.29 -4.11 32.09
CA ASN A 55 2.77 -2.85 32.57
C ASN A 55 3.07 -1.73 31.56
N ALA A 56 2.09 -0.89 31.26
CA ALA A 56 2.31 0.33 30.49
C ALA A 56 2.53 1.49 31.45
N GLN A 57 3.73 2.09 31.41
CA GLN A 57 4.03 3.33 32.10
C GLN A 57 3.81 4.51 31.17
N ILE A 58 3.07 5.48 31.68
CA ILE A 58 2.72 6.71 30.99
C ILE A 58 3.26 7.88 31.82
N ASN A 59 4.14 8.70 31.23
CA ASN A 59 4.76 9.85 31.92
C ASN A 59 3.87 11.09 31.79
N GLY A 60 3.64 11.79 32.92
CA GLY A 60 2.66 12.88 33.00
C GLY A 60 3.06 14.17 32.28
N ASP A 61 4.35 14.38 32.00
CA ASP A 61 4.83 15.55 31.27
C ASP A 61 4.37 15.56 29.80
N ASP A 62 4.12 14.39 29.22
CA ASP A 62 3.63 14.25 27.84
C ASP A 62 2.11 14.54 27.72
N ILE A 63 1.36 14.68 28.83
CA ILE A 63 -0.10 14.45 28.87
C ILE A 63 -0.91 15.50 29.63
N LYS A 64 -0.37 16.67 30.00
CA LYS A 64 -1.16 17.69 30.72
C LYS A 64 -2.47 18.07 29.99
N GLY A 65 -3.58 17.48 30.45
CA GLY A 65 -4.96 17.78 30.03
C GLY A 65 -5.41 17.18 28.69
N VAL A 66 -4.70 16.20 28.13
CA VAL A 66 -5.01 15.64 26.79
C VAL A 66 -5.72 14.28 26.87
N VAL A 67 -5.22 13.35 27.70
CA VAL A 67 -5.73 11.97 27.77
C VAL A 67 -6.25 11.60 29.16
N THR A 68 -7.37 10.89 29.19
CA THR A 68 -7.94 10.24 30.36
C THR A 68 -7.85 8.73 30.20
N VAL A 69 -7.46 8.02 31.25
CA VAL A 69 -7.48 6.57 31.32
C VAL A 69 -8.48 6.13 32.38
N ASN A 70 -9.41 5.23 32.03
CA ASN A 70 -10.50 4.81 32.91
C ASN A 70 -11.27 6.02 33.49
N GLN A 71 -11.53 7.04 32.66
CA GLN A 71 -12.19 8.29 33.03
C GLN A 71 -11.45 9.17 34.05
N GLU A 72 -10.23 8.80 34.48
CA GLU A 72 -9.36 9.65 35.28
C GLU A 72 -8.29 10.34 34.41
N PRO A 73 -7.99 11.63 34.64
CA PRO A 73 -6.83 12.28 34.04
C PRO A 73 -5.55 11.51 34.36
N VAL A 74 -4.66 11.37 33.39
CA VAL A 74 -3.36 10.72 33.61
C VAL A 74 -2.56 11.54 34.62
N LYS A 75 -2.26 10.95 35.78
CA LYS A 75 -1.37 11.49 36.81
C LYS A 75 0.09 11.16 36.46
N GLU A 76 1.05 11.83 37.07
CA GLU A 76 2.48 11.50 36.90
C GLU A 76 2.73 10.01 37.19
N ASN A 77 3.45 9.33 36.27
CA ASN A 77 3.82 7.91 36.37
C ASN A 77 2.63 6.95 36.52
N LEU A 78 1.55 7.16 35.76
CA LEU A 78 0.46 6.19 35.68
C LEU A 78 0.99 4.85 35.16
N MET A 79 0.68 3.78 35.88
CA MET A 79 1.10 2.42 35.54
C MET A 79 -0.16 1.56 35.33
N LEU A 80 -0.34 1.06 34.12
CA LEU A 80 -1.49 0.26 33.71
C LEU A 80 -1.10 -1.21 33.61
N ASP A 81 -1.91 -2.11 34.13
CA ASP A 81 -1.75 -3.56 33.89
C ASP A 81 -2.40 -3.92 32.54
N LEU A 82 -1.60 -4.43 31.60
CA LEU A 82 -2.08 -4.83 30.27
C LEU A 82 -2.76 -6.21 30.25
N GLN A 83 -2.83 -6.91 31.39
CA GLN A 83 -3.70 -8.09 31.55
C GLN A 83 -5.16 -7.69 31.73
N GLU A 84 -5.41 -6.51 32.29
CA GLU A 84 -6.75 -6.00 32.54
C GLU A 84 -7.22 -5.10 31.40
N SER A 85 -8.54 -4.97 31.26
CA SER A 85 -9.11 -4.03 30.31
C SER A 85 -9.02 -2.61 30.85
N PHE A 86 -8.72 -1.64 29.99
CA PHE A 86 -8.73 -0.22 30.34
C PHE A 86 -9.33 0.62 29.22
N THR A 87 -9.81 1.81 29.53
CA THR A 87 -10.28 2.78 28.54
C THR A 87 -9.30 3.92 28.37
N ILE A 88 -9.13 4.39 27.13
CA ILE A 88 -8.39 5.61 26.79
C ILE A 88 -9.37 6.55 26.08
N HIS A 89 -9.37 7.81 26.47
CA HIS A 89 -10.09 8.88 25.77
C HIS A 89 -9.21 10.12 25.72
N SER A 90 -9.26 10.87 24.61
CA SER A 90 -8.53 12.11 24.45
C SER A 90 -9.43 13.19 23.84
N ASN A 91 -9.37 14.42 24.36
CA ASN A 91 -10.12 15.55 23.80
C ASN A 91 -9.27 16.46 22.88
N LYS A 92 -7.98 16.15 22.72
CA LYS A 92 -7.07 16.84 21.81
C LYS A 92 -6.23 15.84 21.03
N THR A 93 -5.80 16.26 19.84
CA THR A 93 -4.79 15.51 19.07
C THR A 93 -3.42 15.63 19.73
N GLY A 94 -2.54 14.67 19.49
CA GLY A 94 -1.22 14.63 20.11
C GLY A 94 -0.59 13.25 20.06
N VAL A 95 0.68 13.19 20.44
CA VAL A 95 1.46 11.96 20.47
C VAL A 95 1.93 11.70 21.88
N ILE A 96 1.82 10.46 22.34
CA ILE A 96 2.22 10.03 23.68
C ILE A 96 3.13 8.82 23.55
N ASP A 97 4.28 8.87 24.19
CA ASP A 97 5.16 7.70 24.30
C ASP A 97 4.80 6.90 25.57
N VAL A 98 4.49 5.62 25.37
CA VAL A 98 4.15 4.67 26.43
C VAL A 98 5.27 3.67 26.57
N GLU A 99 5.85 3.57 27.75
CA GLU A 99 6.93 2.61 28.02
C GLU A 99 6.36 1.32 28.61
N LEU A 100 6.55 0.20 27.91
CA LEU A 100 6.14 -1.12 28.37
C LEU A 100 7.23 -1.73 29.24
N LYS A 101 6.85 -2.13 30.46
CA LYS A 101 7.73 -2.72 31.46
C LYS A 101 7.31 -4.13 31.83
N LEU A 102 8.29 -5.02 31.95
CA LEU A 102 8.13 -6.32 32.57
C LEU A 102 8.27 -6.18 34.10
N PHE A 103 7.33 -6.78 34.84
CA PHE A 103 7.23 -6.68 36.31
C PHE A 103 7.16 -5.24 36.84
N GLY A 104 6.71 -4.27 36.02
CA GLY A 104 6.70 -2.85 36.36
C GLY A 104 8.07 -2.17 36.43
N ILE A 105 9.17 -2.88 36.18
CA ILE A 105 10.53 -2.36 36.43
C ILE A 105 11.38 -2.35 35.16
N LEU A 106 11.43 -3.44 34.42
CA LEU A 106 12.35 -3.62 33.29
C LEU A 106 11.72 -3.11 31.99
N PRO A 107 12.22 -2.01 31.37
CA PRO A 107 11.71 -1.54 30.09
C PRO A 107 11.99 -2.55 28.98
N ILE A 108 10.96 -2.86 28.20
CA ILE A 108 11.02 -3.85 27.12
C ILE A 108 10.78 -3.18 25.76
N LYS A 109 9.80 -2.28 25.69
CA LYS A 109 9.35 -1.69 24.42
C LYS A 109 8.77 -0.31 24.67
N ARG A 110 8.92 0.60 23.70
CA ARG A 110 8.16 1.85 23.64
C ARG A 110 7.08 1.71 22.58
N VAL A 111 5.89 2.17 22.92
CA VAL A 111 4.73 2.21 22.03
C VAL A 111 4.29 3.65 21.91
N ARG A 112 4.20 4.13 20.68
CA ARG A 112 3.69 5.47 20.39
C ARG A 112 2.17 5.42 20.30
N VAL A 113 1.46 6.26 21.05
CA VAL A 113 0.02 6.46 20.91
C VAL A 113 -0.20 7.77 20.16
N ASP A 114 -0.72 7.70 18.95
CA ASP A 114 -1.03 8.85 18.10
C ASP A 114 -2.54 9.14 18.16
N VAL A 115 -2.91 10.27 18.78
CA VAL A 115 -4.27 10.77 18.81
C VAL A 115 -4.49 11.66 17.60
N ILE A 116 -5.27 11.16 16.66
CA ILE A 116 -5.51 11.82 15.38
C ILE A 116 -6.93 12.43 15.35
N PRO A 117 -7.16 13.48 14.53
CA PRO A 117 -8.51 14.02 14.38
C PRO A 117 -9.44 12.97 13.75
N ASP A 118 -10.72 13.06 14.07
CA ASP A 118 -11.74 12.34 13.30
C ASP A 118 -11.69 12.82 11.83
N GLN A 119 -11.84 11.89 10.90
CA GLN A 119 -11.69 12.16 9.46
C GLN A 119 -12.98 11.79 8.73
N LYS A 120 -13.45 12.71 7.88
CA LYS A 120 -14.60 12.45 7.03
C LYS A 120 -14.22 11.57 5.84
N ILE A 121 -14.20 10.27 6.10
CA ILE A 121 -13.87 9.24 5.11
C ILE A 121 -15.15 8.63 4.54
N VAL A 122 -15.32 8.73 3.22
CA VAL A 122 -16.40 8.05 2.49
C VAL A 122 -15.84 6.77 1.87
N PRO A 123 -16.31 5.57 2.25
CA PRO A 123 -15.97 4.32 1.58
C PRO A 123 -16.72 4.24 0.24
N VAL A 124 -15.97 4.27 -0.86
CA VAL A 124 -16.50 4.46 -2.21
C VAL A 124 -16.88 3.14 -2.87
N GLY A 125 -15.94 2.21 -3.05
CA GLY A 125 -16.20 0.89 -3.65
C GLY A 125 -16.60 0.90 -5.13
N ARG A 126 -16.36 2.00 -5.84
CA ARG A 126 -16.66 2.13 -7.27
C ARG A 126 -15.51 1.65 -8.13
N THR A 127 -15.84 0.95 -9.20
CA THR A 127 -14.89 0.57 -10.24
C THR A 127 -14.46 1.83 -10.99
N ILE A 128 -13.15 1.98 -11.20
CA ILE A 128 -12.50 3.15 -11.80
C ILE A 128 -11.53 2.74 -12.90
N GLY A 129 -11.40 3.61 -13.89
CA GLY A 129 -10.29 3.56 -14.85
C GLY A 129 -9.08 4.25 -14.24
N VAL A 130 -7.92 3.62 -14.36
CA VAL A 130 -6.65 4.17 -13.87
C VAL A 130 -5.71 4.30 -15.05
N THR A 131 -5.23 5.52 -15.28
CA THR A 131 -4.19 5.80 -16.27
C THR A 131 -3.00 6.39 -15.54
N VAL A 132 -1.83 5.75 -15.67
CA VAL A 132 -0.59 6.22 -15.07
C VAL A 132 0.47 6.37 -16.13
N TYR A 133 1.14 7.50 -16.10
CA TYR A 133 2.30 7.81 -16.89
C TYR A 133 3.54 7.78 -16.01
N THR A 134 4.59 7.16 -16.53
CA THR A 134 5.79 6.92 -15.74
C THR A 134 6.67 8.18 -15.63
N GLN A 135 7.44 8.28 -14.55
CA GLN A 135 8.42 9.35 -14.37
C GLN A 135 9.65 9.06 -15.25
N GLY A 136 9.61 9.54 -16.49
CA GLY A 136 10.54 9.14 -17.55
C GLY A 136 10.06 7.87 -18.26
N ILE A 137 10.88 7.28 -19.12
CA ILE A 137 10.51 6.11 -19.93
C ILE A 137 11.18 4.85 -19.38
N LEU A 138 10.38 3.87 -18.95
CA LEU A 138 10.86 2.60 -18.40
C LEU A 138 11.40 1.68 -19.50
N VAL A 139 12.62 1.18 -19.33
CA VAL A 139 13.23 0.15 -20.18
C VAL A 139 12.78 -1.24 -19.71
N LEU A 140 12.13 -1.98 -20.61
CA LEU A 140 11.70 -3.36 -20.39
C LEU A 140 12.78 -4.37 -20.79
N GLY A 141 13.62 -4.01 -21.76
CA GLY A 141 14.74 -4.84 -22.20
C GLY A 141 15.42 -4.31 -23.45
N THR A 142 16.49 -4.99 -23.85
CA THR A 142 17.24 -4.70 -25.09
C THR A 142 17.06 -5.84 -26.09
N GLY A 143 17.17 -5.53 -27.39
CA GLY A 143 16.83 -6.44 -28.47
C GLY A 143 17.71 -6.24 -29.71
N LEU A 144 17.64 -7.24 -30.60
CA LEU A 144 18.35 -7.21 -31.86
C LEU A 144 17.60 -6.33 -32.88
N VAL A 145 18.35 -5.54 -33.64
CA VAL A 145 17.89 -4.79 -34.81
C VAL A 145 18.68 -5.25 -36.05
N TYR A 146 18.01 -5.28 -37.21
CA TYR A 146 18.65 -5.65 -38.47
C TYR A 146 19.15 -4.39 -39.17
N GLY A 147 20.47 -4.26 -39.30
CA GLY A 147 21.10 -3.14 -39.98
C GLY A 147 20.96 -3.22 -41.49
N GLU A 148 21.16 -2.09 -42.18
CA GLU A 148 21.26 -2.06 -43.65
C GLU A 148 22.40 -2.94 -44.21
N ASP A 149 23.40 -3.27 -43.38
CA ASP A 149 24.46 -4.23 -43.69
C ASP A 149 24.00 -5.71 -43.67
N GLY A 150 22.72 -5.96 -43.40
CA GLY A 150 22.14 -7.29 -43.29
C GLY A 150 22.52 -8.04 -42.01
N LYS A 151 23.23 -7.40 -41.08
CA LYS A 151 23.67 -8.02 -39.81
C LYS A 151 22.73 -7.66 -38.66
N LYS A 152 22.78 -8.49 -37.61
CA LYS A 152 22.06 -8.24 -36.36
C LYS A 152 22.93 -7.43 -35.43
N HIS A 153 22.40 -6.33 -34.91
CA HIS A 153 23.05 -5.44 -33.95
C HIS A 153 22.21 -5.34 -32.69
N ASN A 154 22.83 -5.15 -31.52
CA ASN A 154 22.12 -4.79 -30.28
C ASN A 154 22.83 -3.59 -29.65
N PRO A 155 22.55 -2.37 -30.13
CA PRO A 155 23.33 -1.19 -29.77
C PRO A 155 23.19 -0.77 -28.31
N ALA A 156 22.06 -1.08 -27.66
CA ALA A 156 21.83 -0.82 -26.24
C ALA A 156 22.40 -1.91 -25.29
N LYS A 157 22.92 -3.02 -25.82
CA LYS A 157 23.43 -4.13 -25.00
C LYS A 157 24.55 -3.68 -24.06
N GLY A 158 24.39 -3.97 -22.77
CA GLY A 158 25.37 -3.61 -21.74
C GLY A 158 25.40 -2.11 -21.38
N LYS A 159 24.49 -1.32 -21.95
CA LYS A 159 24.36 0.13 -21.71
C LYS A 159 23.06 0.44 -20.99
N LEU A 160 21.96 -0.14 -21.46
CA LEU A 160 20.64 -0.06 -20.83
C LEU A 160 20.21 -1.42 -20.29
N TYR A 161 19.51 -1.40 -19.16
CA TYR A 161 19.03 -2.59 -18.46
C TYR A 161 17.54 -2.46 -18.14
N THR A 162 16.88 -3.62 -18.02
CA THR A 162 15.50 -3.68 -17.55
C THR A 162 15.37 -3.01 -16.19
N GLY A 163 14.41 -2.10 -16.05
CA GLY A 163 14.21 -1.27 -14.85
C GLY A 163 14.88 0.11 -14.90
N ASP A 164 15.69 0.41 -15.92
CA ASP A 164 16.20 1.77 -16.11
C ASP A 164 15.05 2.71 -16.50
N TYR A 165 15.06 3.93 -15.95
CA TYR A 165 14.17 5.02 -16.36
C TYR A 165 14.94 6.06 -17.15
N ILE A 166 14.65 6.17 -18.46
CA ILE A 166 15.22 7.23 -19.31
C ILE A 166 14.56 8.55 -18.94
N LYS A 167 15.34 9.51 -18.42
CA LYS A 167 14.87 10.86 -18.10
C LYS A 167 15.14 11.85 -19.22
N GLU A 168 16.31 11.75 -19.84
CA GLU A 168 16.73 12.69 -20.87
C GLU A 168 17.44 11.97 -22.02
N VAL A 169 17.30 12.54 -23.20
CA VAL A 169 17.99 12.12 -24.42
C VAL A 169 18.63 13.36 -25.04
N ASN A 170 19.95 13.34 -25.22
CA ASN A 170 20.76 14.50 -25.65
C ASN A 170 20.49 15.77 -24.80
N GLY A 171 20.33 15.61 -23.48
CA GLY A 171 20.02 16.71 -22.55
C GLY A 171 18.59 17.25 -22.64
N THR A 172 17.72 16.63 -23.45
CA THR A 172 16.30 16.98 -23.54
C THR A 172 15.48 16.02 -22.67
N PRO A 173 14.68 16.51 -21.70
CA PRO A 173 13.78 15.67 -20.93
C PRO A 173 12.78 14.93 -21.81
N VAL A 174 12.59 13.64 -21.53
CA VAL A 174 11.63 12.78 -22.23
C VAL A 174 10.69 12.11 -21.24
N THR A 175 9.41 12.11 -21.57
CA THR A 175 8.36 11.44 -20.80
C THR A 175 7.45 10.57 -21.67
N ARG A 176 7.58 10.68 -23.00
CA ARG A 176 6.76 9.93 -23.96
C ARG A 176 7.60 9.12 -24.93
N LYS A 177 7.15 7.90 -25.23
CA LYS A 177 7.66 7.02 -26.29
C LYS A 177 7.82 7.77 -27.61
N LYS A 178 6.86 8.64 -27.93
CA LYS A 178 6.88 9.45 -29.17
C LYS A 178 8.06 10.42 -29.21
N GLU A 179 8.32 11.15 -28.13
CA GLU A 179 9.46 12.08 -28.00
C GLU A 179 10.79 11.33 -28.19
N LEU A 180 10.93 10.17 -27.53
CA LEU A 180 12.10 9.32 -27.66
C LEU A 180 12.33 8.85 -29.11
N ILE A 181 11.27 8.43 -29.80
CA ILE A 181 11.35 8.00 -31.20
C ILE A 181 11.74 9.16 -32.12
N GLU A 182 11.19 10.35 -31.89
CA GLU A 182 11.50 11.56 -32.66
C GLU A 182 12.97 11.96 -32.49
N ILE A 183 13.48 12.02 -31.26
CA ILE A 183 14.89 12.36 -30.99
C ILE A 183 15.85 11.34 -31.63
N ILE A 184 15.56 10.03 -31.54
CA ILE A 184 16.39 9.00 -32.18
C ILE A 184 16.42 9.18 -33.70
N LYS A 185 15.28 9.52 -34.30
CA LYS A 185 15.15 9.74 -35.75
C LYS A 185 15.92 10.98 -36.20
N GLU A 186 15.83 12.07 -35.43
CA GLU A 186 16.49 13.35 -35.73
C GLU A 186 18.00 13.31 -35.59
N ASN A 187 18.55 12.42 -34.76
CA ASN A 187 20.01 12.32 -34.58
C ASN A 187 20.75 11.65 -35.76
N GLN A 188 20.05 11.26 -36.84
CA GLN A 188 20.62 10.80 -38.13
C GLN A 188 21.75 9.74 -38.06
N GLY A 189 21.82 8.96 -36.99
CA GLY A 189 22.83 7.91 -36.79
C GLY A 189 24.02 8.32 -35.92
N ASP A 190 24.09 9.57 -35.50
CA ASP A 190 25.09 10.05 -34.55
C ASP A 190 24.83 9.45 -33.16
N GLU A 191 25.87 9.47 -32.32
CA GLU A 191 25.79 8.97 -30.96
C GLU A 191 24.76 9.76 -30.14
N ILE A 192 23.86 9.03 -29.47
CA ILE A 192 22.84 9.58 -28.60
C ILE A 192 23.27 9.40 -27.14
N THR A 193 23.20 10.47 -26.35
CA THR A 193 23.44 10.42 -24.91
C THR A 193 22.11 10.23 -24.16
N PHE A 194 22.02 9.21 -23.31
CA PHE A 194 20.87 8.93 -22.45
C PHE A 194 21.22 9.20 -21.00
N LEU A 195 20.40 9.99 -20.30
CA LEU A 195 20.42 10.07 -18.84
C LEU A 195 19.38 9.10 -18.29
N VAL A 196 19.81 8.12 -17.50
CA VAL A 196 18.92 7.11 -16.92
C VAL A 196 19.01 7.07 -15.40
N THR A 197 17.88 6.86 -14.71
CA THR A 197 17.92 6.40 -13.31
C THR A 197 18.01 4.89 -13.27
N ARG A 198 19.02 4.38 -12.56
CA ARG A 198 19.23 2.98 -12.23
C ARG A 198 19.41 2.84 -10.72
N ASN A 199 18.56 2.05 -10.07
CA ASN A 199 18.62 1.84 -8.61
C ASN A 199 18.67 3.16 -7.80
N GLY A 200 17.92 4.17 -8.23
CA GLY A 200 17.87 5.50 -7.59
C GLY A 200 19.07 6.41 -7.85
N LYS A 201 20.00 6.04 -8.74
CA LYS A 201 21.14 6.86 -9.14
C LYS A 201 21.06 7.19 -10.62
N ASP A 202 21.48 8.39 -10.96
CA ASP A 202 21.52 8.83 -12.35
C ASP A 202 22.84 8.44 -12.99
N GLU A 203 22.75 7.86 -14.18
CA GLU A 203 23.87 7.40 -14.99
C GLU A 203 23.69 7.88 -16.43
N THR A 204 24.79 8.31 -17.05
CA THR A 204 24.81 8.73 -18.44
C THR A 204 25.41 7.64 -19.31
N VAL A 205 24.73 7.25 -20.38
CA VAL A 205 25.21 6.24 -21.34
C VAL A 205 25.06 6.73 -22.76
N SER A 206 26.05 6.41 -23.61
CA SER A 206 26.05 6.82 -25.01
C SER A 206 25.79 5.64 -25.94
N ILE A 207 24.87 5.77 -26.87
CA ILE A 207 24.43 4.71 -27.79
C ILE A 207 24.39 5.24 -29.21
N THR A 208 25.14 4.61 -30.11
CA THR A 208 25.04 4.84 -31.55
C THR A 208 23.86 4.04 -32.13
N PRO A 209 22.85 4.69 -32.71
CA PRO A 209 21.73 4.01 -33.36
C PRO A 209 22.18 3.26 -34.61
N VAL A 210 21.44 2.23 -34.97
CA VAL A 210 21.65 1.48 -36.21
C VAL A 210 20.53 1.82 -37.18
N LYS A 211 20.89 2.19 -38.41
CA LYS A 211 19.92 2.36 -39.49
C LYS A 211 19.39 1.00 -39.91
N THR A 212 18.07 0.84 -39.88
CA THR A 212 17.41 -0.44 -40.14
C THR A 212 16.83 -0.53 -41.56
N LEU A 213 16.86 -1.73 -42.14
CA LEU A 213 16.24 -2.02 -43.45
C LEU A 213 14.73 -1.79 -43.44
N GLU A 214 14.11 -1.94 -42.27
CA GLU A 214 12.68 -1.75 -42.08
C GLU A 214 12.37 -0.25 -41.85
N ASN A 215 11.80 0.39 -42.87
CA ASN A 215 11.39 1.80 -42.89
C ASN A 215 12.54 2.84 -42.84
N GLU A 216 13.77 2.44 -43.17
CA GLU A 216 14.98 3.31 -43.15
C GLU A 216 15.18 4.07 -41.82
N ALA A 217 14.64 3.54 -40.73
CA ALA A 217 14.62 4.20 -39.43
C ALA A 217 15.85 3.85 -38.59
N TYR A 218 16.37 4.82 -37.85
CA TYR A 218 17.38 4.60 -36.82
C TYR A 218 16.76 3.95 -35.57
N ARG A 219 17.41 2.92 -35.05
CA ARG A 219 16.96 2.21 -33.84
C ARG A 219 18.09 1.95 -32.88
N VAL A 220 17.78 2.05 -31.59
CA VAL A 220 18.69 1.70 -30.48
C VAL A 220 18.39 0.32 -29.86
N GLY A 221 17.41 -0.41 -30.39
CA GLY A 221 17.14 -1.80 -29.98
C GLY A 221 16.67 -1.95 -28.54
N ILE A 222 15.71 -1.13 -28.10
CA ILE A 222 15.12 -1.20 -26.75
C ILE A 222 13.60 -1.36 -26.81
N TRP A 223 13.06 -2.05 -25.81
CA TRP A 223 11.64 -2.11 -25.52
C TRP A 223 11.35 -1.20 -24.33
N VAL A 224 10.36 -0.33 -24.48
CA VAL A 224 10.08 0.72 -23.51
C VAL A 224 8.60 0.84 -23.19
N ARG A 225 8.31 1.40 -22.02
CA ARG A 225 6.97 1.73 -21.54
C ARG A 225 6.99 3.12 -20.91
N ASP A 226 6.02 3.96 -21.24
CA ASP A 226 5.85 5.31 -20.66
C ASP A 226 4.51 5.46 -19.92
N ASP A 227 3.65 4.43 -20.01
CA ASP A 227 2.29 4.45 -19.52
C ASP A 227 1.79 3.04 -19.15
N THR A 228 0.81 3.00 -18.27
CA THR A 228 0.04 1.81 -17.95
C THR A 228 -1.40 2.20 -17.67
N GLN A 229 -2.32 1.32 -18.07
CA GLN A 229 -3.74 1.50 -17.85
C GLN A 229 -4.34 0.24 -17.24
N GLY A 230 -5.39 0.41 -16.46
CA GLY A 230 -6.09 -0.71 -15.85
C GLY A 230 -7.39 -0.30 -15.22
N ILE A 231 -8.13 -1.31 -14.77
CA ILE A 231 -9.35 -1.14 -14.00
C ILE A 231 -9.07 -1.55 -12.57
N GLY A 232 -9.54 -0.74 -11.64
CA GLY A 232 -9.44 -1.00 -10.22
C GLY A 232 -10.63 -0.47 -9.47
N THR A 233 -10.54 -0.44 -8.14
CA THR A 233 -11.59 0.11 -7.29
C THR A 233 -11.08 1.31 -6.50
N MET A 234 -11.87 2.37 -6.47
CA MET A 234 -11.66 3.48 -5.54
C MET A 234 -12.10 3.04 -4.14
N THR A 235 -11.15 3.06 -3.20
CA THR A 235 -11.41 2.61 -1.83
C THR A 235 -12.14 3.68 -1.05
N TYR A 236 -11.55 4.87 -0.92
CA TYR A 236 -12.12 5.92 -0.12
C TYR A 236 -11.81 7.30 -0.67
N MET A 237 -12.64 8.26 -0.28
CA MET A 237 -12.37 9.68 -0.40
C MET A 237 -12.31 10.32 0.97
N ASN A 238 -11.32 11.18 1.18
CA ASN A 238 -11.16 12.01 2.36
C ASN A 238 -11.63 13.42 2.04
N LEU A 239 -12.81 13.79 2.56
CA LEU A 239 -13.45 15.06 2.24
C LEU A 239 -12.75 16.26 2.89
N ASP A 240 -12.10 16.05 4.03
CA ASP A 240 -11.42 17.13 4.75
C ASP A 240 -10.13 17.54 4.03
N LYS A 241 -9.39 16.56 3.48
CA LYS A 241 -8.14 16.78 2.74
C LYS A 241 -8.32 16.91 1.23
N LYS A 242 -9.50 16.58 0.70
CA LYS A 242 -9.78 16.48 -0.75
C LYS A 242 -8.83 15.51 -1.46
N THR A 243 -8.60 14.36 -0.85
CA THR A 243 -7.68 13.31 -1.31
C THR A 243 -8.42 11.98 -1.44
N PHE A 244 -7.88 11.07 -2.23
CA PHE A 244 -8.42 9.71 -2.38
C PHE A 244 -7.35 8.65 -2.16
N GLY A 245 -7.81 7.47 -1.77
CA GLY A 245 -7.04 6.23 -1.82
C GLY A 245 -7.77 5.22 -2.71
N ALA A 246 -7.03 4.59 -3.61
CA ALA A 246 -7.56 3.58 -4.51
C ALA A 246 -6.58 2.43 -4.68
N LEU A 247 -7.09 1.26 -5.06
CA LEU A 247 -6.38 -0.02 -5.10
C LEU A 247 -5.87 -0.45 -3.72
N GLY A 248 -6.02 -1.74 -3.41
CA GLY A 248 -5.45 -2.31 -2.18
C GLY A 248 -3.95 -2.62 -2.27
N HIS A 249 -3.34 -2.33 -3.41
CA HIS A 249 -1.91 -2.51 -3.64
C HIS A 249 -1.40 -1.59 -4.75
N GLY A 250 -0.09 -1.39 -4.80
CA GLY A 250 0.57 -0.62 -5.85
C GLY A 250 0.47 -1.23 -7.24
N ILE A 251 0.57 -0.38 -8.25
CA ILE A 251 0.66 -0.75 -9.65
C ILE A 251 2.09 -1.17 -9.94
N THR A 252 2.27 -2.45 -10.27
CA THR A 252 3.56 -3.02 -10.66
C THR A 252 3.60 -3.27 -12.16
N ASP A 253 4.76 -3.10 -12.76
CA ASP A 253 4.98 -3.48 -14.14
C ASP A 253 4.93 -5.01 -14.30
N VAL A 254 4.25 -5.49 -15.35
CA VAL A 254 4.05 -6.92 -15.58
C VAL A 254 5.33 -7.66 -15.95
N ASP A 255 6.30 -6.98 -16.55
CA ASP A 255 7.55 -7.57 -17.05
C ASP A 255 8.65 -7.48 -15.98
N THR A 256 8.81 -6.32 -15.33
CA THR A 256 9.86 -6.09 -14.32
C THR A 256 9.45 -6.48 -12.91
N LYS A 257 8.13 -6.59 -12.63
CA LYS A 257 7.53 -6.77 -11.29
C LYS A 257 7.83 -5.63 -10.31
N GLN A 258 8.42 -4.54 -10.77
CA GLN A 258 8.73 -3.37 -9.94
C GLN A 258 7.52 -2.44 -9.85
N LEU A 259 7.45 -1.73 -8.73
CA LEU A 259 6.47 -0.66 -8.54
C LEU A 259 6.73 0.44 -9.57
N ILE A 260 5.70 0.87 -10.27
CA ILE A 260 5.83 1.92 -11.28
C ILE A 260 6.03 3.28 -10.59
N HIS A 261 7.12 3.96 -10.95
CA HIS A 261 7.36 5.34 -10.56
C HIS A 261 6.41 6.27 -11.34
N VAL A 262 5.46 6.87 -10.63
CA VAL A 262 4.44 7.76 -11.23
C VAL A 262 5.06 9.12 -11.52
N GLY A 263 4.96 9.57 -12.77
CA GLY A 263 5.19 10.97 -13.13
C GLY A 263 3.88 11.77 -13.07
N THR A 264 2.89 11.32 -13.83
CA THR A 264 1.51 11.84 -13.78
C THR A 264 0.52 10.68 -13.87
N GLY A 265 -0.71 10.88 -13.43
CA GLY A 265 -1.75 9.88 -13.59
C GLY A 265 -3.10 10.43 -13.20
N GLU A 266 -4.14 9.72 -13.60
CA GLU A 266 -5.52 10.14 -13.43
C GLU A 266 -6.39 8.92 -13.10
N VAL A 267 -7.37 9.15 -12.23
CA VAL A 267 -8.48 8.25 -11.98
C VAL A 267 -9.71 8.81 -12.69
N VAL A 268 -10.33 8.00 -13.53
CA VAL A 268 -11.49 8.40 -14.34
C VAL A 268 -12.63 7.39 -14.26
N ASN A 269 -13.79 7.77 -14.78
CA ASN A 269 -14.92 6.87 -14.96
C ASN A 269 -14.57 5.67 -15.85
N THR A 270 -15.22 4.55 -15.57
CA THR A 270 -15.14 3.36 -16.42
C THR A 270 -16.50 2.70 -16.55
N MET A 271 -16.70 2.03 -17.69
CA MET A 271 -17.87 1.22 -17.96
C MET A 271 -17.45 -0.25 -18.02
N ILE A 272 -17.96 -1.06 -17.09
CA ILE A 272 -17.74 -2.51 -17.10
C ILE A 272 -18.45 -3.10 -18.33
N THR A 273 -17.70 -3.79 -19.18
CA THR A 273 -18.25 -4.44 -20.38
C THR A 273 -18.35 -5.94 -20.21
N THR A 274 -17.45 -6.56 -19.44
CA THR A 274 -17.42 -8.02 -19.27
C THR A 274 -16.86 -8.39 -17.91
N ILE A 275 -17.44 -9.44 -17.32
CA ILE A 275 -16.94 -10.08 -16.10
C ILE A 275 -16.54 -11.50 -16.45
N LYS A 276 -15.24 -11.78 -16.38
CA LYS A 276 -14.72 -13.13 -16.46
C LYS A 276 -14.65 -13.71 -15.04
N LYS A 277 -15.42 -14.76 -14.79
CA LYS A 277 -15.45 -15.42 -13.47
C LYS A 277 -14.11 -16.06 -13.12
N GLY A 278 -13.75 -16.02 -11.84
CA GLY A 278 -12.57 -16.72 -11.32
C GLY A 278 -12.71 -18.24 -11.34
N GLN A 279 -11.59 -18.92 -11.47
CA GLN A 279 -11.51 -20.38 -11.45
C GLN A 279 -10.23 -20.81 -10.71
N ASN A 280 -10.20 -22.06 -10.24
CA ASN A 280 -9.01 -22.58 -9.57
C ASN A 280 -7.82 -22.53 -10.54
N GLY A 281 -6.75 -21.84 -10.13
CA GLY A 281 -5.55 -21.63 -10.95
C GLY A 281 -5.60 -20.41 -11.86
N SER A 282 -6.75 -19.76 -12.04
CA SER A 282 -6.90 -18.55 -12.85
C SER A 282 -7.81 -17.53 -12.16
N PRO A 283 -7.26 -16.40 -11.69
CA PRO A 283 -8.08 -15.27 -11.28
C PRO A 283 -9.06 -14.88 -12.39
N GLY A 284 -10.26 -14.47 -11.99
CA GLY A 284 -11.19 -13.80 -12.90
C GLY A 284 -10.77 -12.34 -13.09
N GLU A 285 -11.41 -11.63 -14.01
CA GLU A 285 -11.14 -10.21 -14.26
C GLU A 285 -12.41 -9.42 -14.61
N ILE A 286 -12.38 -8.14 -14.26
CA ILE A 286 -13.27 -7.12 -14.78
C ILE A 286 -12.60 -6.51 -16.02
N SER A 287 -13.30 -6.53 -17.15
CA SER A 287 -12.91 -5.80 -18.37
C SER A 287 -13.91 -4.70 -18.64
N GLY A 288 -13.43 -3.57 -19.17
CA GLY A 288 -14.25 -2.37 -19.34
C GLY A 288 -13.57 -1.32 -20.20
N ILE A 289 -14.29 -0.23 -20.44
CA ILE A 289 -13.81 0.93 -21.19
C ILE A 289 -13.48 2.03 -20.20
N ILE A 290 -12.28 2.59 -20.31
CA ILE A 290 -11.86 3.78 -19.57
C ILE A 290 -12.44 5.00 -20.30
N VAL A 291 -13.26 5.78 -19.60
CA VAL A 291 -13.94 6.96 -20.16
C VAL A 291 -13.16 8.20 -19.76
N GLY A 292 -12.30 8.68 -20.66
CA GLY A 292 -11.55 9.92 -20.48
C GLY A 292 -12.34 11.17 -20.91
N GLY A 293 -11.72 12.35 -20.71
CA GLY A 293 -12.26 13.65 -21.13
C GLY A 293 -12.93 14.44 -19.99
N GLU A 294 -13.29 15.69 -20.28
CA GLU A 294 -13.89 16.60 -19.30
C GLU A 294 -15.14 16.01 -18.63
N GLY A 295 -15.29 16.23 -17.33
CA GLY A 295 -16.41 15.71 -16.54
C GLY A 295 -16.27 14.25 -16.08
N ASN A 296 -15.28 13.49 -16.57
CA ASN A 296 -15.12 12.07 -16.22
C ASN A 296 -13.99 11.81 -15.21
N SER A 297 -13.25 12.84 -14.82
CA SER A 297 -12.12 12.73 -13.89
C SER A 297 -12.60 12.68 -12.44
N TYR A 298 -12.13 11.69 -11.69
CA TYR A 298 -12.23 11.69 -10.22
C TYR A 298 -11.08 12.45 -9.57
N GLY A 299 -9.91 12.51 -10.21
CA GLY A 299 -8.74 13.17 -9.64
C GLY A 299 -7.40 12.72 -10.19
N ASP A 300 -6.35 13.43 -9.76
CA ASP A 300 -4.96 13.20 -10.17
C ASP A 300 -4.25 12.25 -9.22
N ILE A 301 -3.56 11.26 -9.76
CA ILE A 301 -2.67 10.36 -9.02
C ILE A 301 -1.33 11.06 -8.78
N LYS A 302 -0.89 11.09 -7.52
CA LYS A 302 0.41 11.66 -7.11
C LYS A 302 1.38 10.62 -6.58
N LYS A 303 0.87 9.53 -6.01
CA LYS A 303 1.68 8.45 -5.44
C LYS A 303 1.17 7.09 -5.88
N ASN A 304 2.11 6.20 -6.14
CA ASN A 304 1.92 4.76 -6.23
C ASN A 304 2.86 4.13 -5.22
N THR A 305 2.29 3.42 -4.24
CA THR A 305 3.01 2.82 -3.13
C THR A 305 2.64 1.36 -3.05
N HIS A 306 3.28 0.58 -2.19
CA HIS A 306 2.85 -0.80 -2.01
C HIS A 306 1.41 -0.91 -1.52
N ASN A 307 0.88 0.08 -0.78
CA ASN A 307 -0.45 0.06 -0.17
C ASN A 307 -1.57 0.62 -1.08
N GLY A 308 -1.27 1.04 -2.30
CA GLY A 308 -2.26 1.59 -3.22
C GLY A 308 -1.76 2.81 -4.00
N ILE A 309 -2.69 3.49 -4.66
CA ILE A 309 -2.47 4.78 -5.30
C ILE A 309 -3.22 5.88 -4.56
N PHE A 310 -2.59 7.06 -4.49
CA PHE A 310 -3.07 8.19 -3.71
C PHE A 310 -2.94 9.48 -4.51
N GLY A 311 -3.86 10.40 -4.28
CA GLY A 311 -3.97 11.61 -5.08
C GLY A 311 -4.98 12.61 -4.58
N TYR A 312 -5.17 13.68 -5.35
CA TYR A 312 -6.13 14.74 -5.05
C TYR A 312 -7.40 14.56 -5.88
N ILE A 313 -8.55 14.80 -5.25
CA ILE A 313 -9.87 14.72 -5.88
C ILE A 313 -10.09 15.96 -6.75
N SER A 314 -10.60 15.77 -7.96
CA SER A 314 -11.05 16.87 -8.83
C SER A 314 -12.37 17.48 -8.33
N PRO A 315 -12.75 18.69 -8.77
CA PRO A 315 -14.08 19.24 -8.48
C PRO A 315 -15.23 18.33 -8.93
N ASP A 316 -15.10 17.71 -10.12
CA ASP A 316 -16.09 16.78 -10.67
C ASP A 316 -16.17 15.48 -9.85
N GLY A 317 -15.03 14.98 -9.37
CA GLY A 317 -14.96 13.81 -8.50
C GLY A 317 -15.66 14.05 -7.17
N LEU A 318 -15.52 15.24 -6.61
CA LEU A 318 -16.18 15.63 -5.35
C LEU A 318 -17.71 15.70 -5.51
N ALA A 319 -18.20 16.14 -6.66
CA ALA A 319 -19.64 16.19 -6.96
C ALA A 319 -20.28 14.80 -7.14
N GLN A 320 -19.48 13.78 -7.45
CA GLN A 320 -19.96 12.41 -7.72
C GLN A 320 -20.13 11.54 -6.46
N VAL A 321 -19.70 12.01 -5.30
CA VAL A 321 -19.72 11.24 -4.04
C VAL A 321 -20.72 11.80 -3.04
N PRO A 322 -21.64 10.98 -2.52
CA PRO A 322 -22.57 11.40 -1.49
C PRO A 322 -21.81 11.71 -0.18
N SER A 323 -21.87 12.96 0.27
CA SER A 323 -21.20 13.42 1.50
C SER A 323 -21.82 12.85 2.79
N ASP A 324 -23.00 12.24 2.70
CA ASP A 324 -23.76 11.66 3.82
C ASP A 324 -23.34 10.23 4.17
N GLN A 325 -22.45 9.61 3.38
CA GLN A 325 -22.01 8.21 3.58
C GLN A 325 -20.68 8.08 4.33
N VAL A 326 -20.30 9.07 5.14
CA VAL A 326 -19.07 9.02 5.94
C VAL A 326 -19.14 7.88 6.96
N LEU A 327 -18.08 7.08 7.04
CA LEU A 327 -17.92 6.07 8.08
C LEU A 327 -16.70 6.38 8.97
N PRO A 328 -16.79 6.09 10.28
CA PRO A 328 -15.63 6.13 11.16
C PRO A 328 -14.57 5.11 10.75
N LEU A 329 -13.32 5.40 11.08
CA LEU A 329 -12.19 4.50 10.88
C LEU A 329 -12.15 3.41 11.96
N GLY A 330 -11.86 2.18 11.52
CA GLY A 330 -11.51 1.07 12.40
C GLY A 330 -10.07 0.65 12.18
N PHE A 331 -9.24 0.75 13.23
CA PHE A 331 -7.83 0.39 13.19
C PHE A 331 -7.62 -1.10 13.45
N ARG A 332 -6.41 -1.63 13.26
CA ARG A 332 -6.12 -3.08 13.35
C ARG A 332 -6.63 -3.77 14.63
N TYR A 333 -6.75 -3.06 15.75
CA TYR A 333 -7.26 -3.57 17.04
C TYR A 333 -8.78 -3.71 17.13
N ASP A 334 -9.51 -2.99 16.29
CA ASP A 334 -10.97 -3.01 16.23
C ASP A 334 -11.50 -4.23 15.49
N ILE A 335 -10.64 -4.79 14.64
CA ILE A 335 -10.98 -5.84 13.69
C ILE A 335 -11.10 -7.16 14.45
N LYS A 336 -12.20 -7.87 14.21
CA LYS A 336 -12.47 -9.19 14.78
C LYS A 336 -12.63 -10.22 13.67
N VAL A 337 -12.15 -11.43 13.92
CA VAL A 337 -12.49 -12.60 13.10
C VAL A 337 -14.01 -12.78 13.14
N GLY A 338 -14.64 -12.93 11.97
CA GLY A 338 -16.10 -13.04 11.85
C GLY A 338 -16.69 -12.22 10.71
N LYS A 339 -17.97 -11.85 10.85
CA LYS A 339 -18.75 -11.16 9.82
C LYS A 339 -18.18 -9.78 9.50
N ALA A 340 -18.13 -9.45 8.22
CA ALA A 340 -17.84 -8.13 7.66
C ALA A 340 -18.48 -8.04 6.26
N VAL A 341 -18.39 -6.89 5.61
CA VAL A 341 -18.84 -6.71 4.22
C VAL A 341 -17.75 -6.10 3.36
N ILE A 342 -17.81 -6.35 2.05
CA ILE A 342 -17.07 -5.58 1.05
C ILE A 342 -18.03 -4.71 0.25
N ARG A 343 -17.70 -3.44 0.05
CA ARG A 343 -18.47 -2.52 -0.80
C ARG A 343 -17.93 -2.56 -2.22
N SER A 344 -18.78 -2.87 -3.20
CA SER A 344 -18.37 -2.94 -4.60
C SER A 344 -19.54 -2.72 -5.55
N ASP A 345 -19.27 -2.13 -6.72
CA ASP A 345 -20.22 -2.00 -7.84
C ASP A 345 -20.02 -3.08 -8.92
N VAL A 346 -19.31 -4.17 -8.63
CA VAL A 346 -18.96 -5.22 -9.60
C VAL A 346 -20.17 -5.85 -10.31
N SER A 347 -21.36 -5.85 -9.69
CA SER A 347 -22.61 -6.32 -10.33
C SER A 347 -23.31 -5.27 -11.19
N GLY A 348 -22.73 -4.08 -11.35
CA GLY A 348 -23.33 -2.90 -12.01
C GLY A 348 -23.99 -1.91 -11.05
N GLU A 349 -24.18 -2.27 -9.78
CA GLU A 349 -24.76 -1.41 -8.75
C GLU A 349 -23.91 -1.44 -7.49
N LEU A 350 -23.68 -0.27 -6.88
CA LEU A 350 -22.90 -0.16 -5.66
C LEU A 350 -23.67 -0.75 -4.47
N LYS A 351 -23.13 -1.81 -3.87
CA LYS A 351 -23.70 -2.45 -2.68
C LYS A 351 -22.66 -3.17 -1.83
N ASP A 352 -23.11 -3.63 -0.67
CA ASP A 352 -22.30 -4.36 0.30
C ASP A 352 -22.55 -5.87 0.15
N TYR A 353 -21.46 -6.65 0.05
CA TYR A 353 -21.49 -8.11 -0.05
C TYR A 353 -20.91 -8.76 1.20
N ASP A 354 -21.59 -9.78 1.72
CA ASP A 354 -21.16 -10.50 2.92
C ASP A 354 -19.83 -11.26 2.74
N ILE A 355 -18.92 -11.04 3.68
CA ILE A 355 -17.65 -11.77 3.81
C ILE A 355 -17.44 -12.27 5.25
N GLN A 356 -16.45 -13.15 5.41
CA GLN A 356 -15.92 -13.60 6.69
C GLN A 356 -14.44 -13.24 6.78
N ILE A 357 -14.05 -12.49 7.81
CA ILE A 357 -12.65 -12.33 8.20
C ILE A 357 -12.22 -13.63 8.87
N LYS A 358 -11.34 -14.38 8.23
CA LYS A 358 -10.88 -15.70 8.69
C LYS A 358 -9.66 -15.61 9.60
N LYS A 359 -8.81 -14.62 9.35
CA LYS A 359 -7.55 -14.43 10.09
C LYS A 359 -7.08 -12.99 9.98
N ILE A 360 -6.45 -12.51 11.03
CA ILE A 360 -5.83 -11.18 11.12
C ILE A 360 -4.33 -11.38 11.36
N TYR A 361 -3.52 -10.63 10.63
CA TYR A 361 -2.06 -10.57 10.75
C TYR A 361 -1.68 -9.14 11.16
N LEU A 362 -1.24 -8.97 12.40
CA LEU A 362 -0.91 -7.65 12.96
C LEU A 362 0.48 -7.13 12.56
N GLY A 363 1.27 -7.91 11.83
CA GLY A 363 2.59 -7.51 11.34
C GLY A 363 2.54 -6.58 10.13
N ASP A 364 3.66 -5.94 9.80
CA ASP A 364 3.78 -4.89 8.79
C ASP A 364 3.85 -5.37 7.32
N GLU A 365 3.20 -6.48 6.98
CA GLU A 365 3.02 -6.81 5.56
C GLU A 365 1.91 -5.92 4.97
N ALA A 366 2.35 -4.81 4.35
CA ALA A 366 1.56 -3.76 3.68
C ALA A 366 0.17 -4.20 3.16
N ASN A 367 0.11 -5.33 2.44
CA ASN A 367 -1.08 -5.77 1.69
C ASN A 367 -1.71 -7.08 2.17
N LYS A 368 -1.28 -7.64 3.32
CA LYS A 368 -1.74 -8.94 3.83
C LYS A 368 -2.14 -8.90 5.31
N GLY A 369 -2.75 -7.79 5.74
CA GLY A 369 -3.22 -7.60 7.11
C GLY A 369 -4.34 -8.56 7.53
N MET A 370 -5.15 -9.06 6.60
CA MET A 370 -6.20 -10.04 6.92
C MET A 370 -6.47 -11.02 5.77
N ILE A 371 -7.02 -12.18 6.12
CA ILE A 371 -7.61 -13.13 5.15
C ILE A 371 -9.12 -13.00 5.23
N ILE A 372 -9.74 -12.78 4.09
CA ILE A 372 -11.20 -12.70 3.93
C ILE A 372 -11.71 -13.85 3.07
N GLU A 373 -12.96 -14.25 3.28
CA GLU A 373 -13.67 -15.25 2.49
C GLU A 373 -15.04 -14.71 2.10
N VAL A 374 -15.35 -14.69 0.80
CA VAL A 374 -16.66 -14.33 0.27
C VAL A 374 -17.66 -15.44 0.59
N VAL A 375 -18.75 -15.03 1.25
CA VAL A 375 -19.89 -15.90 1.60
C VAL A 375 -21.20 -15.41 0.98
N ASP A 376 -21.20 -14.22 0.40
CA ASP A 376 -22.31 -13.66 -0.36
C ASP A 376 -22.64 -14.49 -1.60
N LYS A 377 -23.91 -14.89 -1.72
CA LYS A 377 -24.36 -15.77 -2.80
C LYS A 377 -24.39 -15.07 -4.15
N GLU A 378 -24.76 -13.79 -4.19
CA GLU A 378 -24.88 -13.04 -5.42
C GLU A 378 -23.49 -12.76 -6.01
N LEU A 379 -22.53 -12.35 -5.17
CA LEU A 379 -21.16 -12.14 -5.61
C LEU A 379 -20.55 -13.46 -6.12
N ILE A 380 -20.71 -14.56 -5.37
CA ILE A 380 -20.24 -15.88 -5.82
C ILE A 380 -20.86 -16.26 -7.16
N GLN A 381 -22.17 -16.02 -7.36
CA GLN A 381 -22.82 -16.32 -8.63
C GLN A 381 -22.28 -15.45 -9.77
N THR A 382 -21.95 -14.20 -9.51
CA THR A 382 -21.52 -13.21 -10.51
C THR A 382 -20.06 -13.43 -10.93
N THR A 383 -19.16 -13.67 -9.98
CA THR A 383 -17.71 -13.61 -10.19
C THR A 383 -16.95 -14.87 -9.73
N ASN A 384 -17.61 -15.82 -9.06
CA ASN A 384 -17.02 -16.90 -8.26
C ASN A 384 -16.22 -16.42 -7.02
N GLY A 385 -16.32 -15.15 -6.63
CA GLY A 385 -15.65 -14.59 -5.46
C GLY A 385 -14.94 -13.26 -5.74
N ILE A 386 -13.68 -13.14 -5.36
CA ILE A 386 -12.83 -12.00 -5.61
C ILE A 386 -12.17 -12.17 -6.98
N ILE A 387 -12.21 -11.14 -7.81
CA ILE A 387 -11.59 -11.11 -9.15
C ILE A 387 -10.70 -9.87 -9.32
N GLN A 388 -9.84 -9.87 -10.32
CA GLN A 388 -9.03 -8.70 -10.67
C GLN A 388 -9.93 -7.53 -11.04
N GLY A 389 -9.58 -6.33 -10.57
CA GLY A 389 -10.40 -5.12 -10.64
C GLY A 389 -11.11 -4.78 -9.32
N MET A 390 -11.43 -5.77 -8.49
CA MET A 390 -12.00 -5.55 -7.14
C MET A 390 -10.97 -5.09 -6.11
N SER A 391 -9.67 -5.11 -6.44
CA SER A 391 -8.62 -4.57 -5.58
C SER A 391 -8.93 -3.10 -5.27
N GLY A 392 -9.02 -2.80 -3.98
CA GLY A 392 -9.48 -1.51 -3.46
C GLY A 392 -10.91 -1.50 -2.95
N SER A 393 -11.71 -2.57 -3.11
CA SER A 393 -13.06 -2.64 -2.52
C SER A 393 -13.00 -2.45 -1.00
N PRO A 394 -13.72 -1.46 -0.42
CA PRO A 394 -13.70 -1.19 1.00
C PRO A 394 -14.19 -2.37 1.82
N ILE A 395 -13.47 -2.69 2.90
CA ILE A 395 -13.86 -3.68 3.89
C ILE A 395 -14.45 -2.93 5.09
N ILE A 396 -15.70 -3.24 5.42
CA ILE A 396 -16.45 -2.58 6.49
C ILE A 396 -16.85 -3.63 7.54
N GLN A 397 -16.57 -3.34 8.80
CA GLN A 397 -16.97 -4.18 9.94
C GLN A 397 -17.48 -3.30 11.07
N ASN A 398 -18.60 -3.67 11.68
CA ASN A 398 -19.22 -2.94 12.80
C ASN A 398 -19.45 -1.44 12.50
N GLY A 399 -19.82 -1.11 11.26
CA GLY A 399 -20.04 0.27 10.82
C GLY A 399 -18.77 1.10 10.65
N LYS A 400 -17.58 0.49 10.74
CA LYS A 400 -16.28 1.16 10.55
C LYS A 400 -15.62 0.71 9.25
N LEU A 401 -14.98 1.63 8.54
CA LEU A 401 -14.05 1.29 7.46
C LEU A 401 -12.77 0.73 8.07
N ILE A 402 -12.47 -0.54 7.79
CA ILE A 402 -11.33 -1.24 8.42
C ILE A 402 -10.20 -1.58 7.44
N GLY A 403 -10.47 -1.54 6.14
CA GLY A 403 -9.48 -1.94 5.15
C GLY A 403 -9.97 -1.92 3.71
N ALA A 404 -9.16 -2.53 2.84
CA ALA A 404 -9.44 -2.68 1.42
C ALA A 404 -9.02 -4.07 0.94
N VAL A 405 -9.77 -4.65 0.01
CA VAL A 405 -9.40 -5.91 -0.67
C VAL A 405 -8.13 -5.70 -1.48
N THR A 406 -7.19 -6.64 -1.45
CA THR A 406 -5.92 -6.54 -2.21
C THR A 406 -5.81 -7.64 -3.26
N HIS A 407 -5.36 -8.85 -2.88
CA HIS A 407 -5.05 -9.94 -3.78
C HIS A 407 -5.98 -11.12 -3.54
N VAL A 408 -6.45 -11.74 -4.62
CA VAL A 408 -7.18 -13.01 -4.59
C VAL A 408 -6.23 -14.19 -4.44
N PHE A 409 -6.68 -15.26 -3.78
CA PHE A 409 -5.95 -16.52 -3.76
C PHE A 409 -6.12 -17.24 -5.11
N VAL A 410 -5.00 -17.54 -5.78
CA VAL A 410 -5.01 -18.16 -7.12
C VAL A 410 -5.78 -19.50 -7.14
N GLN A 411 -5.73 -20.26 -6.05
CA GLN A 411 -6.37 -21.58 -5.94
C GLN A 411 -7.78 -21.55 -5.33
N ASP A 412 -8.26 -20.39 -4.87
CA ASP A 412 -9.57 -20.25 -4.25
C ASP A 412 -10.06 -18.81 -4.41
N SER A 413 -10.82 -18.54 -5.48
CA SER A 413 -11.30 -17.18 -5.78
C SER A 413 -12.21 -16.62 -4.68
N ARG A 414 -12.78 -17.44 -3.80
CA ARG A 414 -13.58 -16.94 -2.68
C ARG A 414 -12.72 -16.32 -1.59
N LYS A 415 -11.42 -16.62 -1.54
CA LYS A 415 -10.51 -16.11 -0.53
C LYS A 415 -9.56 -15.09 -1.10
N GLY A 416 -9.18 -14.14 -0.25
CA GLY A 416 -8.23 -13.11 -0.60
C GLY A 416 -7.62 -12.46 0.63
N TYR A 417 -6.76 -11.50 0.36
CA TYR A 417 -6.15 -10.65 1.36
C TYR A 417 -6.85 -9.30 1.45
N GLY A 418 -6.81 -8.70 2.64
CA GLY A 418 -7.14 -7.30 2.86
C GLY A 418 -5.98 -6.55 3.51
N ALA A 419 -5.80 -5.29 3.11
CA ALA A 419 -4.91 -4.33 3.77
C ALA A 419 -5.69 -3.58 4.85
N PHE A 420 -5.01 -3.11 5.89
CA PHE A 420 -5.61 -2.23 6.89
C PHE A 420 -5.76 -0.81 6.33
N ILE A 421 -6.87 -0.15 6.66
CA ILE A 421 -7.10 1.23 6.20
C ILE A 421 -6.01 2.18 6.71
N GLU A 422 -5.48 1.92 7.89
CA GLU A 422 -4.42 2.72 8.51
C GLU A 422 -3.14 2.77 7.66
N ASN A 423 -2.79 1.68 6.96
CA ASN A 423 -1.61 1.62 6.10
C ASN A 423 -1.81 2.54 4.90
N MET A 424 -3.02 2.58 4.35
CA MET A 424 -3.37 3.48 3.25
C MET A 424 -3.35 4.95 3.70
N LEU A 425 -3.91 5.25 4.87
CA LEU A 425 -3.94 6.61 5.42
C LEU A 425 -2.55 7.16 5.77
N ILE A 426 -1.58 6.29 6.09
CA ILE A 426 -0.18 6.69 6.29
C ILE A 426 0.41 7.25 5.00
N GLU A 427 0.22 6.56 3.87
CA GLU A 427 0.73 7.00 2.56
C GLU A 427 0.09 8.30 2.09
N GLU A 428 -1.20 8.48 2.38
CA GLU A 428 -1.97 9.69 2.09
C GLU A 428 -1.50 10.89 2.92
N LYS A 429 -1.03 10.69 4.16
CA LYS A 429 -0.59 11.79 5.04
C LYS A 429 0.53 12.62 4.42
N ASP A 430 1.36 11.98 3.61
CA ASP A 430 2.54 12.58 2.99
C ASP A 430 2.23 13.15 1.60
N LEU A 431 0.96 13.39 1.24
CA LEU A 431 0.55 14.06 0.00
C LEU A 431 0.70 15.58 0.06
#